data_AF-A0AA40WZ38-F1
#
_entry.id   AF-A0AA40WZ38-F1
#
_cell.length_a   1.000
_cell.length_b   1.000
_cell.length_c   1.000
_cell.angle_alpha   90.00
_cell.angle_beta   90.00
_cell.angle_gamma   90.00
#
_symmetry.space_group_name_H-M   'P 1'
#
loop_
_entity.id
_entity.type
_entity.pdbx_description
1 polymer ?
#
loop_
_entity_poly.entity_id
_entity_poly.type
_entity_poly.pdbx_seq_one_letter_code
_entity_poly.pdbx_strand_id
1 'polypeptide(L)'
;MYSGLLIILLPLIVGYFIPVKRPTLLHLVNNLLSWMVYVILFIMGVSLAFLDNLSANLLMIFKYTAFFFVCILAVNLLALWLLERRKPWKTKHHQEVLPSRLHMALDSLRLCFVVVAGFLLGLTQWHWLTYASQASEAALIFLLLLVGAQLGNSSLTLRQIVLNRRGMLVASVGAIASLGGGMIAALCLGLPLKTGLAMASGYGWYSLSGIVLTDSFGPVIGSAAFFNDLARELCAIMLIPTLVRSNRSSALGLCGATSMDFTLPVLQRSGGLDMVPAAVVHGFLLSLLAPVLMAVFSS
;
A
#
# COMPACT_ATOMS: atom_id res chain seq x y z
N MET A 1 22.36 -3.84 -9.03
CA MET A 1 21.33 -3.09 -9.78
C MET A 1 20.26 -4.03 -10.36
N TYR A 2 20.55 -4.96 -11.28
CA TYR A 2 19.48 -5.80 -11.87
C TYR A 2 19.01 -7.00 -11.03
N SER A 3 19.80 -7.44 -10.04
CA SER A 3 19.45 -8.59 -9.19
C SER A 3 18.21 -8.34 -8.34
N GLY A 4 18.11 -7.20 -7.65
CA GLY A 4 16.94 -6.85 -6.81
C GLY A 4 15.65 -6.69 -7.63
N LEU A 5 15.75 -6.08 -8.81
CA LEU A 5 14.63 -5.93 -9.73
C LEU A 5 14.12 -7.28 -10.25
N LEU A 6 15.03 -8.21 -10.56
CA LEU A 6 14.68 -9.58 -10.95
C LEU A 6 14.06 -10.37 -9.79
N ILE A 7 14.59 -10.23 -8.57
CA ILE A 7 14.04 -10.89 -7.38
C ILE A 7 12.60 -10.46 -7.11
N ILE A 8 12.24 -9.21 -7.41
CA ILE A 8 10.87 -8.71 -7.23
C ILE A 8 9.96 -9.08 -8.42
N LEU A 9 10.40 -8.81 -9.65
CA LEU A 9 9.55 -8.96 -10.83
C LEU A 9 9.37 -10.42 -11.28
N LEU A 10 10.39 -11.26 -11.12
CA LEU A 10 10.33 -12.64 -11.62
C LEU A 10 9.26 -13.47 -10.88
N PRO A 11 9.20 -13.51 -9.53
CA PRO A 11 8.15 -14.25 -8.83
C PRO A 11 6.76 -13.70 -9.15
N LEU A 12 6.62 -12.38 -9.27
CA LEU A 12 5.37 -11.73 -9.64
C LEU A 12 4.88 -12.16 -11.04
N ILE A 13 5.77 -12.13 -12.03
CA ILE A 13 5.46 -12.54 -13.41
C ILE A 13 5.15 -14.03 -13.47
N VAL A 14 5.97 -14.86 -12.82
CA VAL A 14 5.73 -16.32 -12.74
C VAL A 14 4.37 -16.58 -12.12
N GLY A 15 4.06 -15.94 -10.99
CA GLY A 15 2.77 -16.04 -10.32
C GLY A 15 1.61 -15.66 -11.24
N TYR A 16 1.74 -14.55 -11.97
CA TYR A 16 0.72 -14.07 -12.91
C TYR A 16 0.33 -15.10 -13.98
N PHE A 17 1.30 -15.88 -14.45
CA PHE A 17 1.03 -16.92 -15.45
C PHE A 17 0.57 -18.26 -14.86
N ILE A 18 0.46 -18.42 -13.53
CA ILE A 18 -0.08 -19.63 -12.91
C ILE A 18 -1.63 -19.60 -13.00
N PRO A 19 -2.26 -20.47 -13.81
CA PRO A 19 -3.70 -20.48 -13.96
C PRO A 19 -4.35 -21.19 -12.76
N VAL A 20 -5.02 -20.43 -11.89
CA VAL A 20 -5.74 -20.97 -10.74
C VAL A 20 -7.23 -21.08 -11.09
N LYS A 21 -7.58 -22.15 -11.81
CA LYS A 21 -8.96 -22.37 -12.30
C LYS A 21 -9.97 -22.76 -11.23
N ARG A 22 -9.51 -23.28 -10.07
CA ARG A 22 -10.39 -23.74 -9.00
C ARG A 22 -10.66 -22.60 -8.00
N PRO A 23 -11.92 -22.28 -7.68
CA PRO A 23 -12.24 -21.21 -6.74
C PRO A 23 -11.69 -21.50 -5.34
N THR A 24 -11.62 -22.77 -4.94
CA THR A 24 -11.01 -23.19 -3.66
C THR A 24 -9.53 -22.87 -3.57
N LEU A 25 -8.78 -23.03 -4.66
CA LEU A 25 -7.35 -22.67 -4.70
C LEU A 25 -7.16 -21.16 -4.67
N LEU A 26 -8.04 -20.38 -5.32
CA LEU A 26 -8.01 -18.91 -5.21
C LEU A 26 -8.29 -18.43 -3.78
N HIS A 27 -9.27 -19.04 -3.10
CA HIS A 27 -9.50 -18.77 -1.68
C HIS A 27 -8.30 -19.12 -0.81
N LEU A 28 -7.61 -20.23 -1.09
CA LEU A 28 -6.38 -20.59 -0.40
C LEU A 28 -5.28 -19.55 -0.64
N VAL A 29 -5.07 -19.11 -1.88
CA VAL A 29 -4.10 -18.05 -2.22
C VAL A 29 -4.40 -16.77 -1.45
N ASN A 30 -5.67 -16.31 -1.45
CA ASN A 30 -6.08 -15.11 -0.71
C ASN A 30 -5.88 -15.25 0.81
N ASN A 31 -6.17 -16.42 1.37
CA ASN A 31 -5.93 -16.71 2.79
C ASN A 31 -4.43 -16.71 3.10
N LEU A 32 -3.61 -17.35 2.27
CA LEU A 32 -2.15 -17.37 2.42
C LEU A 32 -1.56 -15.97 2.29
N LEU A 33 -2.03 -15.14 1.36
CA LEU A 33 -1.65 -13.73 1.26
C LEU A 33 -1.92 -12.99 2.57
N SER A 34 -3.12 -13.15 3.12
CA SER A 34 -3.50 -12.54 4.39
C SER A 34 -2.59 -13.00 5.54
N TRP A 35 -2.27 -14.30 5.63
CA TRP A 35 -1.34 -14.84 6.61
C TRP A 35 0.10 -14.33 6.42
N MET A 36 0.55 -14.21 5.17
CA MET A 36 1.87 -13.69 4.85
C MET A 36 2.05 -12.26 5.33
N VAL A 37 1.02 -11.41 5.23
CA VAL A 37 1.06 -10.06 5.81
C VAL A 37 1.39 -10.13 7.31
N TYR A 38 0.71 -10.99 8.09
CA TYR A 38 1.00 -11.13 9.53
C TYR A 38 2.42 -11.60 9.80
N VAL A 39 2.90 -12.62 9.07
CA VAL A 39 4.26 -13.16 9.22
C VAL A 39 5.31 -12.08 8.93
N ILE A 40 5.12 -11.33 7.85
CA ILE A 40 6.04 -10.26 7.44
C ILE A 40 6.10 -9.14 8.48
N LEU A 41 4.95 -8.68 8.96
CA LEU A 41 4.90 -7.60 9.94
C LEU A 41 5.52 -8.02 11.26
N PHE A 42 5.33 -9.29 11.63
CA PHE A 42 6.00 -9.87 12.77
C PHE A 42 7.52 -9.86 12.61
N ILE A 43 8.03 -10.34 11.47
CA ILE A 43 9.47 -10.36 11.16
C ILE A 43 10.04 -8.93 11.17
N MET A 44 9.36 -7.97 10.56
CA MET A 44 9.77 -6.56 10.57
C MET A 44 9.84 -6.00 12.01
N GLY A 45 8.87 -6.34 12.86
CA GLY A 45 8.89 -6.00 14.28
C GLY A 45 10.12 -6.57 14.99
N VAL A 46 10.42 -7.85 14.76
CA VAL A 46 11.62 -8.52 15.29
C VAL A 46 12.88 -7.79 14.81
N SER A 47 13.00 -7.49 13.52
CA SER A 47 14.17 -6.80 12.94
C SER A 47 14.41 -5.42 13.54
N LEU A 48 13.35 -4.68 13.91
CA LEU A 48 13.47 -3.39 14.59
C LEU A 48 14.12 -3.51 15.97
N ALA A 49 13.92 -4.63 16.68
CA ALA A 49 14.48 -4.84 18.01
C ALA A 49 15.99 -5.11 18.00
N PHE A 50 16.54 -5.54 16.86
CA PHE A 50 17.97 -5.77 16.66
C PHE A 50 18.72 -4.51 16.19
N LEU A 51 18.04 -3.37 16.06
CA LEU A 51 18.70 -2.13 15.69
C LEU A 51 19.51 -1.54 16.85
N ASP A 52 20.79 -1.28 16.59
CA ASP A 52 21.62 -0.44 17.47
C ASP A 52 20.99 0.95 17.62
N ASN A 53 21.18 1.62 18.76
CA ASN A 53 20.58 2.94 19.01
C ASN A 53 19.06 2.99 18.75
N LEU A 54 18.35 1.99 19.26
CA LEU A 54 16.92 1.79 19.07
C LEU A 54 16.08 3.07 19.25
N SER A 55 16.34 3.89 20.27
CA SER A 55 15.61 5.13 20.52
C SER A 55 15.74 6.13 19.37
N ALA A 56 16.96 6.33 18.85
CA ALA A 56 17.21 7.22 17.72
C ALA A 56 16.56 6.68 16.43
N ASN A 57 16.63 5.37 16.20
CA ASN A 57 15.99 4.72 15.05
C ASN A 57 14.47 4.82 15.09
N LEU A 58 13.83 4.62 16.24
CA LEU A 58 12.39 4.82 16.40
C LEU A 58 11.98 6.27 16.12
N LEU A 59 12.74 7.26 16.63
CA LEU A 59 12.50 8.67 16.34
C LEU A 59 12.63 8.98 14.84
N MET A 60 13.62 8.38 14.16
CA MET A 60 13.77 8.52 12.70
C MET A 60 12.59 7.92 11.94
N ILE A 61 12.09 6.75 12.34
CA ILE A 61 10.90 6.12 11.73
C ILE A 61 9.71 7.09 11.83
N PHE A 62 9.40 7.59 13.02
CA PHE A 62 8.30 8.53 13.21
C PHE A 62 8.48 9.81 12.37
N LYS A 63 9.69 10.39 12.37
CA LYS A 63 10.00 11.59 11.58
C LYS A 63 9.78 11.34 10.08
N TYR A 64 10.33 10.25 9.54
CA TYR A 64 10.18 9.92 8.13
C TYR A 64 8.73 9.64 7.77
N THR A 65 8.03 8.79 8.53
CA THR A 65 6.61 8.53 8.33
C THR A 65 5.79 9.81 8.31
N ALA A 66 5.97 10.70 9.30
CA ALA A 66 5.19 11.94 9.38
C ALA A 66 5.42 12.86 8.18
N PHE A 67 6.68 13.09 7.80
CA PHE A 67 7.02 13.95 6.65
C PHE A 67 6.51 13.37 5.33
N PHE A 68 6.77 12.09 5.07
CA PHE A 68 6.28 11.42 3.86
C PHE A 68 4.76 11.44 3.79
N PHE A 69 4.09 11.11 4.90
CA PHE A 69 2.63 11.12 5.00
C PHE A 69 2.06 12.50 4.65
N VAL A 70 2.55 13.56 5.30
CA VAL A 70 2.04 14.92 5.09
C VAL A 70 2.29 15.40 3.67
N CYS A 71 3.50 15.23 3.14
CA CYS A 71 3.85 15.67 1.78
C CYS A 71 3.02 14.92 0.71
N ILE A 72 2.94 13.58 0.81
CA ILE A 72 2.18 12.76 -0.13
C ILE A 72 0.69 13.10 -0.04
N LEU A 73 0.13 13.21 1.16
CA LEU A 73 -1.28 13.56 1.37
C LEU A 73 -1.61 14.94 0.80
N ALA A 74 -0.79 15.95 1.08
CA ALA A 74 -1.01 17.31 0.62
C ALA A 74 -0.97 17.42 -0.91
N VAL A 75 0.05 16.82 -1.55
CA VAL A 75 0.19 16.84 -3.01
C VAL A 75 -0.93 16.05 -3.69
N ASN A 76 -1.30 14.88 -3.15
CA ASN A 76 -2.43 14.11 -3.66
C ASN A 76 -3.75 14.88 -3.55
N LEU A 77 -4.05 15.46 -2.39
CA LEU A 77 -5.25 16.26 -2.19
C LEU A 77 -5.32 17.41 -3.18
N LEU A 78 -4.22 18.16 -3.35
CA LEU A 78 -4.16 19.29 -4.27
C LEU A 78 -4.37 18.85 -5.73
N ALA A 79 -3.66 17.80 -6.17
CA ALA A 79 -3.74 17.31 -7.54
C ALA A 79 -5.13 16.76 -7.87
N LEU A 80 -5.72 15.98 -6.96
CA LEU A 80 -7.05 15.38 -7.14
C LEU A 80 -8.17 16.41 -7.02
N TRP A 81 -8.01 17.42 -6.17
CA TRP A 81 -8.91 18.55 -6.10
C TRP A 81 -8.87 19.37 -7.40
N LEU A 82 -7.68 19.62 -7.96
CA LEU A 82 -7.54 20.29 -9.25
C LEU A 82 -8.17 19.46 -10.38
N LEU A 83 -8.03 18.13 -10.33
CA LEU A 83 -8.67 17.21 -11.27
C LEU A 83 -10.19 17.31 -11.20
N GLU A 84 -10.76 17.30 -10.00
CA GLU A 84 -12.20 17.43 -9.77
C GLU A 84 -12.72 18.77 -10.31
N ARG A 85 -12.00 19.88 -10.08
CA ARG A 85 -12.37 21.19 -10.63
C ARG A 85 -12.36 21.22 -12.16
N ARG A 86 -11.37 20.57 -12.78
CA ARG A 86 -11.25 20.54 -14.25
C ARG A 86 -12.24 19.58 -14.91
N LYS A 87 -12.53 18.45 -14.28
CA LYS A 87 -13.45 17.43 -14.78
C LYS A 87 -14.34 16.96 -13.64
N PRO A 88 -15.44 17.67 -13.32
CA PRO A 88 -16.28 17.34 -12.17
C PRO A 88 -16.99 16.00 -12.36
N TRP A 89 -17.02 15.19 -11.32
CA TRP A 89 -17.74 13.92 -11.24
C TRP A 89 -19.06 14.13 -10.51
N LYS A 90 -20.08 14.56 -11.24
CA LYS A 90 -21.41 14.82 -10.68
C LYS A 90 -22.27 13.55 -10.68
N THR A 91 -22.87 13.21 -9.54
CA THR A 91 -23.90 12.16 -9.45
C THR A 91 -24.92 12.52 -8.36
N LYS A 92 -26.12 11.90 -8.41
CA LYS A 92 -27.26 12.21 -7.51
C LYS A 92 -27.38 11.23 -6.33
N HIS A 93 -26.29 10.59 -5.92
CA HIS A 93 -26.34 9.58 -4.85
C HIS A 93 -26.49 10.22 -3.46
N HIS A 94 -27.41 9.71 -2.63
CA HIS A 94 -27.54 10.06 -1.22
C HIS A 94 -26.79 9.05 -0.35
N GLN A 95 -25.98 9.54 0.59
CA GLN A 95 -25.12 8.71 1.43
C GLN A 95 -25.92 7.74 2.30
N GLU A 96 -25.55 6.46 2.28
CA GLU A 96 -26.16 5.42 3.13
C GLU A 96 -25.51 5.41 4.53
N VAL A 97 -26.09 4.63 5.46
CA VAL A 97 -25.51 4.40 6.78
C VAL A 97 -24.09 3.85 6.62
N LEU A 98 -23.13 4.55 7.20
CA LEU A 98 -21.71 4.22 7.09
C LEU A 98 -21.39 2.93 7.84
N PRO A 99 -20.48 2.09 7.32
CA PRO A 99 -19.91 1.03 8.12
C PRO A 99 -19.19 1.64 9.32
N SER A 100 -19.09 0.89 10.41
CA SER A 100 -18.42 1.40 11.62
C SER A 100 -16.94 1.65 11.34
N ARG A 101 -16.59 2.92 11.10
CA ARG A 101 -15.21 3.39 10.83
C ARG A 101 -14.22 2.95 11.90
N LEU A 102 -14.65 2.92 13.16
CA LEU A 102 -13.84 2.42 14.28
C LEU A 102 -13.47 0.95 14.10
N HIS A 103 -14.40 0.10 13.68
CA HIS A 103 -14.13 -1.33 13.49
C HIS A 103 -13.15 -1.54 12.33
N MET A 104 -13.33 -0.82 11.21
CA MET A 104 -12.41 -0.90 10.07
C MET A 104 -11.02 -0.36 10.41
N ALA A 105 -10.94 0.77 11.12
CA ALA A 105 -9.66 1.30 11.60
C ALA A 105 -9.00 0.34 12.60
N LEU A 106 -9.78 -0.32 13.47
CA LEU A 106 -9.27 -1.34 14.38
C LEU A 106 -8.71 -2.55 13.62
N ASP A 107 -9.34 -2.97 12.53
CA ASP A 107 -8.83 -4.05 11.68
C ASP A 107 -7.45 -3.69 11.08
N SER A 108 -7.27 -2.47 10.57
CA SER A 108 -5.96 -2.00 10.12
C SER A 108 -4.97 -1.85 11.29
N LEU A 109 -5.42 -1.41 12.47
CA LEU A 109 -4.57 -1.30 13.66
C LEU A 109 -4.13 -2.65 14.24
N ARG A 110 -4.86 -3.76 13.98
CA ARG A 110 -4.39 -5.12 14.33
C ARG A 110 -3.00 -5.42 13.79
N LEU A 111 -2.66 -4.84 12.64
CA LEU A 111 -1.37 -5.01 11.99
C LEU A 111 -0.25 -4.33 12.78
N CYS A 112 -0.51 -3.16 13.38
CA CYS A 112 0.43 -2.54 14.32
C CYS A 112 0.70 -3.43 15.53
N PHE A 113 -0.33 -4.08 16.08
CA PHE A 113 -0.15 -4.97 17.22
C PHE A 113 0.77 -6.16 16.88
N VAL A 114 0.73 -6.66 15.64
CA VAL A 114 1.59 -7.74 15.18
C VAL A 114 3.06 -7.29 15.09
N VAL A 115 3.29 -6.06 14.59
CA VAL A 115 4.64 -5.45 14.60
C VAL A 115 5.14 -5.27 16.03
N VAL A 116 4.30 -4.77 16.95
CA VAL A 116 4.65 -4.61 18.37
C VAL A 116 4.95 -5.96 19.02
N ALA A 117 4.16 -6.99 18.74
CA ALA A 117 4.39 -8.34 19.26
C ALA A 117 5.74 -8.91 18.76
N GLY A 118 6.03 -8.75 17.46
CA GLY A 118 7.33 -9.12 16.90
C GLY A 118 8.48 -8.35 17.53
N PHE A 119 8.30 -7.04 17.74
CA PHE A 119 9.29 -6.19 18.40
C PHE A 119 9.57 -6.61 19.84
N LEU A 120 8.54 -6.84 20.65
CA LEU A 120 8.69 -7.30 22.03
C LEU A 120 9.38 -8.66 22.12
N LEU A 121 9.09 -9.59 21.20
CA LEU A 121 9.81 -10.86 21.12
C LEU A 121 11.24 -10.68 20.61
N GLY A 122 11.50 -9.76 19.69
CA GLY A 122 12.85 -9.43 19.23
C GLY A 122 13.75 -8.91 20.37
N LEU A 123 13.17 -8.19 21.35
CA LEU A 123 13.91 -7.71 22.53
C LEU A 123 14.44 -8.86 23.40
N THR A 124 13.90 -10.08 23.30
CA THR A 124 14.43 -11.24 24.04
C THR A 124 15.73 -11.77 23.45
N GLN A 125 16.18 -11.26 22.28
CA GLN A 125 17.47 -11.57 21.65
C GLN A 125 17.71 -13.08 21.47
N TRP A 126 16.65 -13.84 21.19
CA TRP A 126 16.75 -15.29 21.09
C TRP A 126 17.53 -15.71 19.84
N HIS A 127 18.47 -16.64 19.97
CA HIS A 127 19.45 -16.97 18.93
C HIS A 127 18.86 -17.52 17.61
N TRP A 128 17.60 -17.95 17.58
CA TRP A 128 16.91 -18.33 16.33
C TRP A 128 16.35 -17.14 15.55
N LEU A 129 16.19 -15.97 16.18
CA LEU A 129 15.64 -14.77 15.56
C LEU A 129 16.65 -14.05 14.66
N THR A 130 17.94 -14.39 14.70
CA THR A 130 18.98 -13.85 13.80
C THR A 130 18.78 -14.28 12.34
N TYR A 131 18.07 -15.38 12.08
CA TYR A 131 17.69 -15.81 10.72
C TYR A 131 16.49 -15.04 10.15
N ALA A 132 15.96 -14.04 10.88
CA ALA A 132 14.81 -13.25 10.46
C ALA A 132 15.00 -12.56 9.10
N SER A 133 16.22 -12.13 8.76
CA SER A 133 16.50 -11.48 7.46
C SER A 133 16.33 -12.44 6.28
N GLN A 134 16.91 -13.64 6.35
CA GLN A 134 16.77 -14.68 5.31
C GLN A 134 15.32 -15.15 5.20
N ALA A 135 14.62 -15.27 6.34
CA ALA A 135 13.20 -15.58 6.36
C ALA A 135 12.35 -14.48 5.69
N SER A 136 12.73 -13.20 5.86
CA SER A 136 12.02 -12.07 5.23
C SER A 136 12.14 -12.06 3.71
N GLU A 137 13.31 -12.38 3.17
CA GLU A 137 13.54 -12.46 1.71
C GLU A 137 12.75 -13.63 1.10
N ALA A 138 12.78 -14.81 1.72
CA ALA A 138 11.98 -15.94 1.29
C ALA A 138 10.48 -15.66 1.37
N ALA A 139 10.03 -14.99 2.44
CA ALA A 139 8.63 -14.56 2.60
C ALA A 139 8.22 -13.54 1.52
N LEU A 140 9.10 -12.61 1.15
CA LEU A 140 8.86 -11.65 0.06
C LEU A 140 8.65 -12.37 -1.28
N ILE A 141 9.57 -13.26 -1.65
CA ILE A 141 9.50 -14.01 -2.92
C ILE A 141 8.20 -14.81 -2.99
N PHE A 142 7.86 -15.51 -1.90
CA PHE A 142 6.62 -16.28 -1.83
C PHE A 142 5.38 -15.38 -1.87
N LEU A 143 5.37 -14.25 -1.17
CA LEU A 143 4.28 -13.27 -1.23
C LEU A 143 4.10 -12.74 -2.66
N LEU A 144 5.18 -12.36 -3.34
CA LEU A 144 5.14 -11.84 -4.70
C LEU A 144 4.61 -12.88 -5.70
N LEU A 145 4.95 -14.15 -5.51
CA LEU A 145 4.39 -15.25 -6.30
C LEU A 145 2.87 -15.36 -6.09
N LEU A 146 2.40 -15.33 -4.84
CA LEU A 146 0.97 -15.39 -4.53
C LEU A 146 0.21 -14.17 -5.06
N VAL A 147 0.81 -12.97 -4.95
CA VAL A 147 0.27 -11.74 -5.50
C VAL A 147 0.14 -11.84 -7.02
N GLY A 148 1.18 -12.33 -7.69
CA GLY A 148 1.14 -12.58 -9.13
C GLY A 148 -0.04 -13.48 -9.49
N ALA A 149 -0.19 -14.60 -8.79
CA ALA A 149 -1.30 -15.53 -8.99
C ALA A 149 -2.67 -14.88 -8.75
N GLN A 150 -2.81 -14.03 -7.73
CA GLN A 150 -4.04 -13.28 -7.48
C GLN A 150 -4.36 -12.31 -8.62
N LEU A 151 -3.38 -11.54 -9.10
CA LEU A 151 -3.56 -10.57 -10.18
C LEU A 151 -3.88 -11.23 -11.53
N GLY A 152 -3.17 -12.32 -11.87
CA GLY A 152 -3.36 -13.07 -13.12
C GLY A 152 -4.71 -13.77 -13.23
N ASN A 153 -5.32 -14.07 -12.08
CA ASN A 153 -6.64 -14.70 -12.01
C ASN A 153 -7.73 -13.69 -11.55
N SER A 154 -7.44 -12.39 -11.58
CA SER A 154 -8.44 -11.37 -11.29
C SER A 154 -9.59 -11.41 -12.30
N SER A 155 -10.81 -11.19 -11.83
CA SER A 155 -12.02 -11.21 -12.67
C SER A 155 -12.15 -9.98 -13.57
N LEU A 156 -11.18 -9.07 -13.53
CA LEU A 156 -11.19 -7.83 -14.32
C LEU A 156 -10.76 -8.09 -15.75
N THR A 157 -11.71 -7.93 -16.66
CA THR A 157 -11.40 -7.95 -18.09
C THR A 157 -10.67 -6.65 -18.50
N LEU A 158 -9.70 -6.75 -19.41
CA LEU A 158 -9.03 -5.57 -20.00
C LEU A 158 -10.05 -4.54 -20.54
N ARG A 159 -11.20 -5.04 -21.04
CA ARG A 159 -12.31 -4.21 -21.49
C ARG A 159 -12.87 -3.34 -20.36
N GLN A 160 -13.08 -3.87 -19.15
CA GLN A 160 -13.57 -3.10 -18.01
C GLN A 160 -12.58 -2.03 -17.55
N ILE A 161 -11.27 -2.35 -17.57
CA ILE A 161 -10.20 -1.40 -17.24
C ILE A 161 -10.24 -0.21 -18.21
N VAL A 162 -10.24 -0.49 -19.52
CA VAL A 162 -10.24 0.55 -20.57
C VAL A 162 -11.55 1.35 -20.60
N LEU A 163 -12.68 0.70 -20.31
CA LEU A 163 -13.99 1.36 -20.28
C LEU A 163 -14.11 2.35 -19.11
N ASN A 164 -13.50 2.07 -17.95
CA ASN A 164 -13.56 2.98 -16.81
C ASN A 164 -12.48 4.05 -16.85
N ARG A 165 -12.65 5.01 -17.78
CA ARG A 165 -11.75 6.16 -17.94
C ARG A 165 -11.58 6.97 -16.65
N ARG A 166 -12.59 7.00 -15.78
CA ARG A 166 -12.52 7.78 -14.53
C ARG A 166 -11.58 7.14 -13.53
N GLY A 167 -11.70 5.83 -13.28
CA GLY A 167 -10.78 5.08 -12.42
C GLY A 167 -9.32 5.21 -12.89
N MET A 168 -9.08 5.02 -14.18
CA MET A 168 -7.74 5.18 -14.77
C MET A 168 -7.18 6.59 -14.57
N LEU A 169 -7.96 7.63 -14.87
CA LEU A 169 -7.54 9.03 -14.73
C LEU A 169 -7.15 9.36 -13.28
N VAL A 170 -7.99 8.97 -12.31
CA VAL A 170 -7.74 9.22 -10.89
C VAL A 170 -6.48 8.47 -10.43
N ALA A 171 -6.28 7.23 -10.88
CA ALA A 171 -5.12 6.43 -10.53
C ALA A 171 -3.83 7.02 -11.11
N SER A 172 -3.83 7.44 -12.38
CA SER A 172 -2.66 8.07 -12.99
C SER A 172 -2.29 9.39 -12.32
N VAL A 173 -3.28 10.24 -12.03
CA VAL A 173 -3.03 11.52 -11.34
C VAL A 173 -2.54 11.28 -9.91
N GLY A 174 -3.18 10.37 -9.16
CA GLY A 174 -2.77 10.02 -7.80
C GLY A 174 -1.38 9.37 -7.74
N ALA A 175 -1.03 8.54 -8.72
CA ALA A 175 0.30 7.94 -8.82
C ALA A 175 1.39 9.02 -9.00
N ILE A 176 1.24 9.87 -10.02
CA ILE A 176 2.19 10.95 -10.32
C ILE A 176 2.29 11.94 -9.15
N ALA A 177 1.15 12.31 -8.55
CA ALA A 177 1.11 13.21 -7.42
C ALA A 177 1.80 12.61 -6.18
N SER A 178 1.61 11.32 -5.90
CA SER A 178 2.28 10.64 -4.79
C SER A 178 3.80 10.64 -4.99
N LEU A 179 4.28 10.35 -6.20
CA LEU A 179 5.72 10.42 -6.52
C LEU A 179 6.28 11.82 -6.28
N GLY A 180 5.57 12.87 -6.71
CA GLY A 180 5.94 14.25 -6.44
C GLY A 180 6.00 14.57 -4.93
N GLY A 181 5.01 14.10 -4.16
CA GLY A 181 5.02 14.23 -2.70
C GLY A 181 6.19 13.50 -2.03
N GLY A 182 6.54 12.31 -2.52
CA GLY A 182 7.70 11.55 -2.05
C GLY A 182 9.03 12.23 -2.37
N MET A 183 9.16 12.83 -3.56
CA MET A 183 10.34 13.62 -3.92
C MET A 183 10.51 14.84 -3.01
N ILE A 184 9.43 15.58 -2.74
CA ILE A 184 9.45 16.73 -1.84
C ILE A 184 9.87 16.30 -0.43
N ALA A 185 9.27 15.22 0.09
CA ALA A 185 9.63 14.70 1.41
C ALA A 185 11.11 14.29 1.48
N ALA A 186 11.63 13.59 0.47
CA ALA A 186 13.04 13.21 0.43
C ALA A 186 13.97 14.42 0.41
N LEU A 187 13.67 15.44 -0.40
CA LEU A 187 14.45 16.69 -0.45
C LEU A 187 14.46 17.40 0.91
N CYS A 188 13.29 17.52 1.57
CA CYS A 188 13.19 18.15 2.89
C CYS A 188 13.94 17.37 3.97
N LEU A 189 14.03 16.04 3.85
CA LEU A 189 14.69 15.17 4.80
C LEU A 189 16.18 14.93 4.49
N GLY A 190 16.69 15.46 3.36
CA GLY A 190 18.06 15.21 2.90
C GLY A 190 18.31 13.76 2.44
N LEU A 191 17.25 13.03 2.07
CA LEU A 191 17.34 11.67 1.56
C LEU A 191 17.55 11.65 0.04
N PRO A 192 18.16 10.59 -0.52
CA PRO A 192 18.21 10.39 -1.95
C PRO A 192 16.80 10.41 -2.57
N LEU A 193 16.67 11.05 -3.74
CA LEU A 193 15.38 11.12 -4.46
C LEU A 193 14.79 9.73 -4.75
N LYS A 194 15.66 8.75 -5.03
CA LYS A 194 15.26 7.34 -5.22
C LYS A 194 14.50 6.79 -4.01
N THR A 195 14.98 7.04 -2.79
CA THR A 195 14.31 6.63 -1.55
C THR A 195 12.94 7.28 -1.44
N GLY A 196 12.82 8.57 -1.81
CA GLY A 196 11.53 9.26 -1.81
C GLY A 196 10.52 8.71 -2.79
N LEU A 197 10.97 8.41 -4.00
CA LEU A 197 10.15 7.79 -5.05
C LEU A 197 9.72 6.36 -4.66
N ALA A 198 10.62 5.57 -4.07
CA ALA A 198 10.31 4.24 -3.56
C ALA A 198 9.27 4.29 -2.44
N MET A 199 9.45 5.18 -1.45
CA MET A 199 8.51 5.40 -0.33
C MET A 199 7.10 5.80 -0.79
N ALA A 200 6.99 6.56 -1.88
CA ALA A 200 5.70 6.98 -2.42
C ALA A 200 5.01 5.91 -3.28
N SER A 201 5.77 4.94 -3.79
CA SER A 201 5.30 3.95 -4.77
C SER A 201 4.49 2.80 -4.15
N GLY A 202 4.38 2.72 -2.82
CA GLY A 202 3.57 1.70 -2.16
C GLY A 202 2.06 1.89 -2.34
N TYR A 203 1.60 3.13 -2.58
CA TYR A 203 0.19 3.47 -2.78
C TYR A 203 -0.80 2.86 -1.76
N GLY A 204 -0.40 2.71 -0.49
CA GLY A 204 -1.22 2.08 0.56
C GLY A 204 -0.97 0.58 0.75
N TRP A 205 -0.14 -0.06 -0.08
CA TRP A 205 0.21 -1.47 0.06
C TRP A 205 1.35 -1.69 1.06
N TYR A 206 1.03 -1.47 2.34
CA TYR A 206 1.99 -1.48 3.44
C TYR A 206 2.77 -2.80 3.59
N SER A 207 2.18 -3.94 3.24
CA SER A 207 2.84 -5.25 3.38
C SER A 207 3.97 -5.44 2.36
N LEU A 208 3.78 -4.91 1.15
CA LEU A 208 4.80 -4.97 0.11
C LEU A 208 5.86 -3.88 0.33
N SER A 209 5.43 -2.64 0.59
CA SER A 209 6.35 -1.51 0.80
C SER A 209 7.26 -1.72 2.00
N GLY A 210 6.75 -2.28 3.10
CA GLY A 210 7.55 -2.57 4.29
C GLY A 210 8.74 -3.51 4.04
N ILE A 211 8.54 -4.60 3.29
CA ILE A 211 9.60 -5.58 3.07
C ILE A 211 10.60 -5.09 2.03
N VAL A 212 10.10 -4.65 0.88
CA VAL A 212 10.96 -4.28 -0.26
C VAL A 212 11.88 -3.12 0.14
N LEU A 213 11.37 -2.15 0.90
CA LEU A 213 12.19 -1.04 1.37
C LEU A 213 13.07 -1.43 2.57
N THR A 214 12.67 -2.40 3.41
CA THR A 214 13.57 -2.97 4.42
C THR A 214 14.78 -3.62 3.78
N ASP A 215 14.57 -4.42 2.74
CA ASP A 215 15.63 -5.12 2.02
C ASP A 215 16.56 -4.13 1.27
N SER A 216 15.98 -3.14 0.60
CA SER A 216 16.75 -2.21 -0.25
C SER A 216 17.38 -1.03 0.50
N PHE A 217 16.73 -0.51 1.55
CA PHE A 217 17.13 0.72 2.25
C PHE A 217 17.29 0.54 3.77
N GLY A 218 17.12 -0.68 4.28
CA GLY A 218 17.24 -1.01 5.69
C GLY A 218 15.92 -0.88 6.48
N PRO A 219 15.88 -1.47 7.69
CA PRO A 219 14.66 -1.63 8.48
C PRO A 219 14.03 -0.32 8.94
N VAL A 220 14.80 0.77 9.07
CA VAL A 220 14.28 2.10 9.41
C VAL A 220 13.39 2.64 8.29
N ILE A 221 13.87 2.60 7.04
CA ILE A 221 13.12 3.10 5.88
C ILE A 221 11.95 2.16 5.57
N GLY A 222 12.15 0.84 5.62
CA GLY A 222 11.06 -0.12 5.43
C GLY A 222 9.93 0.04 6.45
N SER A 223 10.27 0.20 7.74
CA SER A 223 9.27 0.45 8.77
C SER A 223 8.56 1.80 8.57
N ALA A 224 9.31 2.85 8.17
CA ALA A 224 8.72 4.13 7.86
C ALA A 224 7.75 4.06 6.67
N ALA A 225 8.06 3.25 5.64
CA ALA A 225 7.22 3.00 4.48
C ALA A 225 5.91 2.31 4.87
N PHE A 226 6.01 1.24 5.68
CA PHE A 226 4.86 0.53 6.23
C PHE A 226 3.92 1.49 6.97
N PHE A 227 4.45 2.25 7.94
CA PHE A 227 3.63 3.17 8.72
C PHE A 227 3.08 4.32 7.88
N ASN A 228 3.82 4.79 6.87
CA ASN A 228 3.33 5.80 5.93
C ASN A 228 2.11 5.30 5.15
N ASP A 229 2.19 4.10 4.56
CA ASP A 229 1.07 3.53 3.80
C ASP A 229 -0.11 3.18 4.71
N LEU A 230 0.13 2.66 5.91
CA LEU A 230 -0.91 2.42 6.90
C LEU A 230 -1.59 3.73 7.35
N ALA A 231 -0.82 4.78 7.62
CA ALA A 231 -1.37 6.08 8.00
C ALA A 231 -2.23 6.67 6.87
N ARG A 232 -1.81 6.51 5.61
CA ARG A 232 -2.58 6.92 4.43
C ARG A 232 -3.90 6.17 4.32
N GLU A 233 -3.90 4.85 4.53
CA GLU A 233 -5.13 4.04 4.53
C GLU A 233 -6.10 4.50 5.64
N LEU A 234 -5.62 4.61 6.89
CA LEU A 234 -6.43 5.08 8.02
C LEU A 234 -6.99 6.48 7.78
N CYS A 235 -6.17 7.38 7.25
CA CYS A 235 -6.59 8.72 6.88
C CYS A 235 -7.66 8.70 5.78
N ALA A 236 -7.49 7.87 4.74
CA ALA A 236 -8.47 7.72 3.68
C ALA A 236 -9.82 7.23 4.22
N ILE A 237 -9.85 6.17 5.05
CA ILE A 237 -11.09 5.66 5.68
C ILE A 237 -11.85 6.77 6.41
N MET A 238 -11.12 7.64 7.12
CA MET A 238 -11.72 8.76 7.85
C MET A 238 -12.21 9.88 6.94
N LEU A 239 -11.50 10.17 5.84
CA LEU A 239 -11.78 11.29 4.93
C LEU A 239 -12.77 10.95 3.81
N ILE A 240 -12.94 9.69 3.41
CA ILE A 240 -13.86 9.30 2.32
C ILE A 240 -15.28 9.87 2.53
N PRO A 241 -15.94 9.72 3.70
CA PRO A 241 -17.32 10.16 3.87
C PRO A 241 -17.52 11.67 3.69
N THR A 242 -16.51 12.48 4.00
CA THR A 242 -16.55 13.95 3.86
C THR A 242 -16.17 14.38 2.46
N LEU A 243 -15.13 13.76 1.88
CA LEU A 243 -14.64 14.09 0.54
C LEU A 243 -15.60 13.67 -0.55
N VAL A 244 -16.30 12.54 -0.43
CA VAL A 244 -17.24 12.09 -1.47
C VAL A 244 -18.34 13.12 -1.77
N ARG A 245 -18.73 13.93 -0.78
CA ARG A 245 -19.77 14.95 -0.93
C ARG A 245 -19.34 16.14 -1.79
N SER A 246 -18.05 16.47 -1.77
CA SER A 246 -17.50 17.66 -2.45
C SER A 246 -16.56 17.32 -3.60
N ASN A 247 -15.71 16.30 -3.43
CA ASN A 247 -14.66 15.88 -4.36
C ASN A 247 -14.53 14.34 -4.40
N ARG A 248 -15.32 13.70 -5.26
CA ARG A 248 -15.31 12.23 -5.45
C ARG A 248 -13.95 11.70 -5.91
N SER A 249 -13.23 12.45 -6.74
CA SER A 249 -11.89 12.06 -7.21
C SER A 249 -10.86 12.09 -6.09
N SER A 250 -10.96 13.05 -5.17
CA SER A 250 -10.10 13.07 -3.97
C SER A 250 -10.43 11.90 -3.05
N ALA A 251 -11.72 11.61 -2.83
CA ALA A 251 -12.12 10.46 -2.02
C ALA A 251 -11.57 9.15 -2.58
N LEU A 252 -11.72 8.92 -3.89
CA LEU A 252 -11.19 7.72 -4.54
C LEU A 252 -9.65 7.71 -4.54
N GLY A 253 -9.00 8.80 -4.98
CA GLY A 253 -7.56 8.81 -5.18
C GLY A 253 -6.74 8.70 -3.89
N LEU A 254 -7.27 9.16 -2.75
CA LEU A 254 -6.61 8.98 -1.44
C LEU A 254 -6.53 7.52 -1.00
N CYS A 255 -7.45 6.67 -1.47
CA CYS A 255 -7.48 5.26 -1.10
C CYS A 255 -6.27 4.48 -1.66
N GLY A 256 -5.66 4.94 -2.76
CA GLY A 256 -4.59 4.21 -3.40
C GLY A 256 -5.01 2.81 -3.87
N ALA A 257 -4.11 1.84 -3.75
CA ALA A 257 -4.34 0.43 -4.09
C ALA A 257 -5.52 -0.18 -3.29
N THR A 258 -5.75 0.31 -2.07
CA THR A 258 -6.76 -0.22 -1.15
C THR A 258 -8.21 0.04 -1.59
N SER A 259 -8.41 0.78 -2.70
CA SER A 259 -9.72 1.13 -3.22
C SER A 259 -10.51 -0.05 -3.77
N MET A 260 -9.86 -1.17 -4.07
CA MET A 260 -10.54 -2.38 -4.56
C MET A 260 -10.90 -3.38 -3.46
N ASP A 261 -10.39 -3.21 -2.25
CA ASP A 261 -10.56 -4.12 -1.12
C ASP A 261 -10.94 -3.38 0.18
N PHE A 262 -9.99 -2.87 0.97
CA PHE A 262 -10.22 -2.38 2.33
C PHE A 262 -11.10 -1.13 2.39
N THR A 263 -10.89 -0.18 1.46
CA THR A 263 -11.67 1.07 1.42
C THR A 263 -12.90 0.98 0.52
N LEU A 264 -13.06 -0.12 -0.23
CA LEU A 264 -14.19 -0.31 -1.14
C LEU A 264 -15.55 -0.25 -0.44
N PRO A 265 -15.79 -0.91 0.72
CA PRO A 265 -17.07 -0.81 1.42
C PRO A 265 -17.41 0.63 1.84
N VAL A 266 -16.41 1.42 2.23
CA VAL A 266 -16.61 2.83 2.63
C VAL A 266 -16.94 3.69 1.41
N LEU A 267 -16.23 3.48 0.30
CA LEU A 267 -16.50 4.14 -0.98
C LEU A 267 -17.88 3.80 -1.52
N GLN A 268 -18.29 2.53 -1.44
CA GLN A 268 -19.60 2.08 -1.90
C GLN A 268 -20.73 2.72 -1.09
N ARG A 269 -20.65 2.69 0.25
CA ARG A 269 -21.69 3.25 1.14
C ARG A 269 -21.73 4.78 1.11
N SER A 270 -20.58 5.42 0.94
CA SER A 270 -20.49 6.88 0.88
C SER A 270 -20.82 7.44 -0.50
N GLY A 271 -20.23 6.86 -1.53
CA GLY A 271 -20.21 7.35 -2.91
C GLY A 271 -21.21 6.70 -3.85
N GLY A 272 -21.74 5.53 -3.48
CA GLY A 272 -22.69 4.77 -4.26
C GLY A 272 -22.08 3.65 -5.08
N LEU A 273 -22.97 2.78 -5.59
CA LEU A 273 -22.60 1.65 -6.45
C LEU A 273 -21.96 2.09 -7.78
N ASP A 274 -22.23 3.31 -8.23
CA ASP A 274 -21.63 3.93 -9.42
C ASP A 274 -20.12 4.18 -9.27
N MET A 275 -19.62 4.33 -8.03
CA MET A 275 -18.21 4.54 -7.75
C MET A 275 -17.41 3.23 -7.74
N VAL A 276 -18.06 2.09 -7.51
CA VAL A 276 -17.42 0.77 -7.37
C VAL A 276 -16.57 0.38 -8.59
N PRO A 277 -17.07 0.45 -9.84
CA PRO A 277 -16.25 0.07 -10.99
C PRO A 277 -15.00 0.93 -11.15
N ALA A 278 -15.08 2.23 -10.81
CA ALA A 278 -13.93 3.14 -10.86
C ALA A 278 -12.94 2.84 -9.73
N ALA A 279 -13.43 2.49 -8.53
CA ALA A 279 -12.63 2.12 -7.38
C ALA A 279 -11.83 0.83 -7.61
N VAL A 280 -12.46 -0.15 -8.25
CA VAL A 280 -11.80 -1.42 -8.60
C VAL A 280 -10.72 -1.21 -9.66
N VAL A 281 -11.00 -0.46 -10.74
CA VAL A 281 -10.00 -0.15 -11.78
C VAL A 281 -8.84 0.68 -11.21
N HIS A 282 -9.15 1.64 -10.34
CA HIS A 282 -8.16 2.47 -9.66
C HIS A 282 -7.20 1.63 -8.81
N GLY A 283 -7.76 0.77 -7.95
CA GLY A 283 -6.99 -0.07 -7.03
C GLY A 283 -6.13 -1.06 -7.81
N PHE A 284 -6.72 -1.75 -8.78
CA PHE A 284 -6.01 -2.70 -9.63
C PHE A 284 -4.81 -2.07 -10.36
N LEU A 285 -4.98 -0.87 -10.94
CA LEU A 285 -3.89 -0.21 -11.64
C LEU A 285 -2.74 0.16 -10.69
N LEU A 286 -3.05 0.67 -9.50
CA LEU A 286 -2.03 1.02 -8.52
C LEU A 286 -1.34 -0.23 -7.93
N SER A 287 -2.07 -1.32 -7.71
CA SER A 287 -1.50 -2.61 -7.31
C SER A 287 -0.57 -3.20 -8.37
N LEU A 288 -0.84 -2.98 -9.66
CA LEU A 288 0.06 -3.39 -10.73
C LEU A 288 1.31 -2.50 -10.80
N LEU A 289 1.15 -1.19 -10.60
CA LEU A 289 2.25 -0.21 -10.66
C LEU A 289 3.18 -0.28 -9.45
N ALA A 290 2.65 -0.55 -8.25
CA ALA A 290 3.42 -0.50 -7.00
C ALA A 290 4.68 -1.38 -7.02
N PRO A 291 4.62 -2.70 -7.27
CA PRO A 291 5.80 -3.55 -7.29
C PRO A 291 6.84 -3.11 -8.32
N VAL A 292 6.39 -2.67 -9.50
CA VAL A 292 7.26 -2.25 -10.60
C VAL A 292 7.99 -0.96 -10.24
N LEU A 293 7.27 0.06 -9.80
CA LEU A 293 7.87 1.34 -9.44
C LEU A 293 8.77 1.22 -8.22
N MET A 294 8.35 0.48 -7.20
CA MET A 294 9.19 0.21 -6.04
C MET A 294 10.48 -0.47 -6.44
N ALA A 295 10.42 -1.55 -7.22
CA ALA A 295 11.61 -2.23 -7.70
C ALA A 295 12.54 -1.30 -8.49
N VAL A 296 12.00 -0.50 -9.41
CA VAL A 296 12.80 0.45 -10.22
C VAL A 296 13.50 1.49 -9.34
N PHE A 297 12.83 2.02 -8.32
CA PHE A 297 13.41 3.06 -7.46
C PHE A 297 14.27 2.50 -6.33
N SER A 298 14.10 1.23 -5.97
CA SER A 298 14.89 0.53 -4.96
C SER A 298 16.14 -0.17 -5.51
N SER A 299 16.35 -0.11 -6.84
CA SER A 299 17.49 -0.71 -7.57
C SER A 299 18.73 0.17 -7.75
#